data_AF-A0A3D8J3K7-F1
#
_entry.id   AF-A0A3D8J3K7-F1
#
_cell.length_a   1.000
_cell.length_b   1.000
_cell.length_c   1.000
_cell.angle_alpha   90.00
_cell.angle_beta   90.00
_cell.angle_gamma   90.00
#
_symmetry.space_group_name_H-M   'P 1'
#
loop_
_entity.id
_entity.type
_entity.pdbx_description
1 polymer ?
#
loop_
_entity_poly.entity_id
_entity_poly.type
_entity_poly.pdbx_seq_one_letter_code
_entity_poly.pdbx_strand_id
1 'polypeptide(L)' 'MNFFQKIFNLYYEGFRNMQLGKTLWKIIILKLIVLYGVLKLFVFDENFKTLYPHKEQRSEFVLKNLTKEANGSIKR' A
#
# COMPACT_ATOMS: atom_id res chain seq x y z
N MET A 1 -37.72 1.79 16.76
CA MET A 1 -36.31 1.83 17.23
C MET A 1 -35.54 0.76 16.48
N ASN A 2 -34.56 1.17 15.68
CA ASN A 2 -33.94 0.29 14.71
C ASN A 2 -33.04 -0.73 15.43
N PHE A 3 -33.30 -2.02 15.25
CA PHE A 3 -32.55 -3.12 15.87
C PHE A 3 -31.03 -2.97 15.69
N PHE A 4 -30.61 -2.53 14.50
CA PHE A 4 -29.22 -2.20 14.18
C PHE A 4 -28.59 -1.15 15.10
N GLN A 5 -29.33 -0.12 15.51
CA GLN A 5 -28.82 0.90 16.44
C GLN A 5 -28.57 0.32 17.83
N LYS A 6 -29.39 -0.64 18.28
CA LYS A 6 -29.19 -1.33 19.57
C LYS A 6 -27.91 -2.16 19.57
N ILE A 7 -27.66 -2.90 18.50
CA ILE A 7 -26.44 -3.74 18.37
C ILE A 7 -25.19 -2.87 18.26
N PHE A 8 -25.27 -1.77 17.51
CA PHE A 8 -24.17 -0.81 17.42
C PHE A 8 -23.86 -0.19 18.79
N ASN A 9 -24.87 0.25 19.54
CA ASN A 9 -24.67 0.81 20.87
C ASN A 9 -24.12 -0.22 21.87
N LEU A 10 -24.58 -1.47 21.82
CA LEU A 10 -24.04 -2.53 22.68
C LEU A 10 -22.55 -2.78 22.41
N TYR A 11 -22.15 -2.84 21.13
CA TYR A 11 -20.75 -3.01 20.75
C TYR A 11 -19.91 -1.77 21.13
N TYR A 12 -20.44 -0.57 20.89
CA TYR A 12 -19.77 0.68 21.24
C TYR A 12 -19.60 0.85 22.75
N GLU A 13 -20.63 0.59 23.55
CA GLU A 13 -20.57 0.64 25.01
C GLU A 13 -19.65 -0.44 25.57
N GLY A 14 -19.76 -1.69 25.09
CA GLY A 14 -18.87 -2.78 25.50
C GLY A 14 -17.41 -2.47 25.19
N PHE A 15 -17.12 -2.00 23.98
CA PHE A 15 -15.78 -1.60 23.57
C PHE A 15 -15.25 -0.40 24.36
N ARG A 16 -16.11 0.57 24.67
CA ARG A 16 -15.76 1.75 25.47
C ARG A 16 -15.54 1.42 26.95
N ASN A 17 -16.22 0.42 27.52
CA ASN A 17 -16.04 0.04 28.91
C ASN A 17 -14.85 -0.92 29.13
N MET A 18 -14.30 -1.49 28.05
CA MET A 18 -13.13 -2.36 28.14
C MET A 18 -11.81 -1.57 28.17
N GLN A 19 -11.07 -1.67 29.27
CA GLN A 19 -9.71 -1.11 29.37
C GLN A 19 -8.69 -1.95 28.58
N LEU A 20 -8.82 -3.28 28.62
CA LEU A 20 -7.94 -4.20 27.87
C LEU A 20 -8.11 -4.06 26.36
N GLY A 21 -9.35 -3.97 25.87
CA GLY A 21 -9.66 -3.86 24.44
C GLY A 21 -9.09 -2.58 23.81
N LYS A 22 -9.17 -1.44 24.50
CA LYS A 22 -8.57 -0.18 24.06
C LYS A 22 -7.04 -0.27 23.95
N THR A 23 -6.39 -0.90 24.92
CA THR A 23 -4.94 -1.10 24.91
C THR A 23 -4.54 -2.02 23.76
N LEU A 24 -5.27 -3.10 23.54
CA LEU A 24 -5.02 -4.02 22.43
C LEU A 24 -5.22 -3.34 21.07
N TRP A 25 -6.26 -2.53 20.92
CA TRP A 25 -6.49 -1.75 19.71
C TRP A 25 -5.38 -0.74 19.43
N LYS A 26 -4.86 -0.07 20.46
CA LYS A 26 -3.68 0.80 20.32
C LYS A 26 -2.47 0.01 19.81
N ILE A 27 -2.24 -1.20 20.33
CA ILE A 27 -1.15 -2.06 19.88
C ILE A 27 -1.36 -2.47 18.41
N ILE A 28 -2.57 -2.84 18.02
CA ILE A 28 -2.91 -3.20 16.63
C ILE A 28 -2.67 -2.01 15.71
N ILE A 29 -3.16 -0.81 16.04
CA ILE A 29 -2.92 0.42 15.27
C ILE A 29 -1.42 0.69 15.15
N LEU A 30 -0.68 0.61 16.25
CA LEU A 30 0.76 0.84 16.24
C LEU A 30 1.46 -0.17 15.32
N LYS A 31 1.10 -1.45 15.41
CA LYS A 31 1.63 -2.49 14.52
C LYS A 31 1.31 -2.20 13.05
N LEU A 32 0.10 -1.76 12.74
CA LEU A 32 -0.30 -1.40 11.38
C LEU A 32 0.51 -0.20 10.87
N ILE A 33 0.73 0.82 11.69
CA ILE A 33 1.57 1.99 11.34
C ILE A 33 3.02 1.55 11.11
N VAL A 34 3.57 0.72 12.01
CA VAL A 34 4.94 0.22 11.88
C VAL A 34 5.10 -0.68 10.65
N LEU A 35 4.17 -1.62 10.42
CA LEU A 35 4.21 -2.49 9.25
C LEU A 35 4.03 -1.70 7.95
N TYR A 36 3.09 -0.75 7.91
CA TYR A 36 2.92 0.13 6.76
C TYR A 36 4.14 1.03 6.54
N GLY A 37 4.73 1.56 7.62
CA GLY A 37 5.93 2.39 7.58
C GLY A 37 7.16 1.63 7.10
N VAL A 38 7.40 0.43 7.65
CA VAL A 38 8.49 -0.47 7.23
C VAL A 38 8.29 -0.90 5.79
N LEU A 39 7.11 -1.36 5.40
CA LEU A 39 6.82 -1.71 4.01
C LEU A 39 7.02 -0.48 3.11
N LYS A 40 6.57 0.71 3.52
CA LYS A 40 6.76 1.93 2.73
C LYS A 40 8.23 2.32 2.60
N LEU A 41 9.00 2.29 3.68
CA LEU A 41 10.43 2.64 3.66
C LEU A 41 11.24 1.58 2.92
N PHE A 42 11.15 0.30 3.29
CA PHE A 42 11.94 -0.76 2.68
C PHE A 42 11.47 -1.11 1.25
N VAL A 43 10.16 -1.19 0.99
CA VAL A 43 9.67 -1.58 -0.35
C VAL A 43 9.78 -0.42 -1.33
N PHE A 44 9.69 0.84 -0.90
CA PHE A 44 9.81 1.98 -1.82
C PHE A 44 11.22 2.59 -1.89
N ASP A 45 12.00 2.76 -0.82
CA ASP A 45 13.34 3.35 -0.96
C ASP A 45 14.35 2.38 -1.61
N GLU A 46 14.38 1.10 -1.21
CA GLU A 46 15.40 0.17 -1.72
C GLU A 46 15.10 -0.35 -3.14
N ASN A 47 13.82 -0.42 -3.54
CA ASN A 47 13.45 -0.92 -4.87
C ASN A 47 13.11 0.18 -5.89
N PHE A 48 12.58 1.35 -5.52
CA PHE A 48 12.21 2.36 -6.52
C PHE A 48 13.34 3.33 -6.88
N LYS A 49 14.23 3.72 -5.95
CA LYS A 49 15.30 4.70 -6.24
C LYS A 49 16.44 4.10 -7.08
N THR A 50 16.82 2.86 -6.79
CA THR A 50 17.88 2.14 -7.52
C THR A 50 17.43 1.67 -8.89
N LEU A 51 16.14 1.39 -9.06
CA LEU A 51 15.60 1.09 -10.38
C LEU A 51 15.33 2.37 -11.17
N TYR A 52 14.75 3.46 -10.64
CA TYR A 52 14.28 4.62 -11.43
C TYR A 52 14.84 5.99 -10.94
N PRO A 53 16.12 6.31 -11.15
CA PRO A 53 16.64 7.65 -10.85
C PRO A 53 16.09 8.75 -11.80
N HIS A 54 15.77 8.41 -13.05
CA HIS A 54 15.08 9.30 -14.01
C HIS A 54 13.93 8.54 -14.69
N LYS A 55 12.68 8.94 -14.43
CA LYS A 55 11.50 8.36 -15.11
C LYS A 55 11.52 8.58 -16.63
N GLU A 56 12.19 9.62 -17.11
CA GLU A 56 12.21 10.02 -18.52
C GLU A 56 13.04 9.07 -19.40
N GLN A 57 14.20 8.59 -18.91
CA GLN A 57 15.11 7.75 -19.70
C GLN A 57 14.57 6.34 -19.98
N ARG A 58 13.72 5.80 -19.09
CA ARG A 58 13.10 4.49 -19.29
C ARG A 58 12.04 4.49 -20.39
N SER A 59 11.27 5.56 -20.49
CA SER A 59 10.27 5.68 -21.55
C SER A 59 10.96 5.66 -22.91
N GLU A 60 12.05 6.40 -23.06
CA GLU A 60 12.82 6.48 -24.29
C GLU A 60 13.48 5.14 -24.67
N PHE A 61 14.01 4.39 -23.70
CA PHE A 61 14.59 3.07 -23.96
C PHE A 61 13.54 2.02 -24.38
N VAL A 62 12.35 2.02 -23.74
CA VAL A 62 11.25 1.12 -24.11
C VAL A 62 10.71 1.48 -25.50
N LEU A 63 10.50 2.76 -25.78
CA LEU A 63 10.08 3.24 -27.10
C LEU A 63 11.07 2.83 -28.18
N LYS A 64 12.38 3.03 -27.97
CA LYS A 64 13.42 2.65 -28.92
C LYS A 64 13.47 1.15 -29.20
N ASN A 65 13.28 0.30 -28.19
CA ASN A 65 13.29 -1.16 -28.38
C ASN A 65 12.01 -1.65 -29.07
N LEU A 66 10.84 -1.11 -28.71
CA LEU A 66 9.57 -1.45 -29.38
C LEU A 66 9.59 -1.03 -30.86
N THR A 67 10.12 0.16 -31.18
CA THR A 67 10.29 0.60 -32.58
C THR A 67 11.31 -0.26 -33.32
N LYS A 68 12.41 -0.68 -32.68
CA LYS A 68 13.43 -1.52 -33.30
C LYS A 68 12.92 -2.94 -33.57
N GLU A 69 12.15 -3.53 -32.65
CA GLU A 69 11.50 -4.84 -32.88
C GLU A 69 10.44 -4.75 -33.97
N ALA A 70 9.57 -3.75 -33.95
CA ALA A 70 8.55 -3.54 -34.97
C ALA A 70 9.17 -3.42 -36.38
N ASN A 71 10.29 -2.72 -36.52
CA ASN A 71 10.99 -2.55 -37.80
C ASN A 71 11.84 -3.78 -38.19
N GLY A 72 12.28 -4.57 -37.21
CA GLY A 72 13.00 -5.83 -37.43
C GLY A 72 12.10 -7.01 -37.83
N SER A 73 10.80 -6.95 -37.48
CA SER A 73 9.78 -7.90 -37.92
C SER A 73 9.21 -7.61 -39.32
N ILE A 74 9.34 -6.37 -39.82
CA ILE A 74 8.92 -6.01 -41.19
C ILE A 74 10.01 -6.36 -42.23
N LYS A 75 11.26 -6.58 -41.79
CA LYS A 75 12.41 -6.85 -42.68
C LYS A 75 12.80 -8.34 -42.79
N ARG A 76 12.04 -9.26 -42.20
CA ARG A 76 12.23 -10.72 -42.35
C ARG A 76 11.12 -11.33 -43.18
#